data_AF-A0A5N5LMU5-F1
#
_entry.id   AF-A0A5N5LMU5-F1
#
_cell.length_a   1.000
_cell.length_b   1.000
_cell.length_c   1.000
_cell.angle_alpha   90.00
_cell.angle_beta   90.00
_cell.angle_gamma   90.00
#
_symmetry.space_group_name_H-M   'P 1'
#
loop_
_entity.id
_entity.type
_entity.pdbx_description
1 polymer ?
#
loop_
_entity_poly.entity_id
_entity_poly.type
_entity_poly.pdbx_seq_one_letter_code
_entity_poly.pdbx_strand_id
1 'polypeptide(L)'
;MTCFLRWDPSWHLPCPSIHEELPGNCLTGPGKRPARLHGCSNCSGMGEEVMVAVPESVLKKQKREEEWELAKKQELAATKKKNAENRKLIFNRAKQYAKEYEEQGKQLVQLKREARLKGGFYVDPEAKLLFIIRIRGINAMHPKTRSILQLLRLRQIFNGVFLKVNKATVNMLHRVEPYVTFGYPNLKSVRELIYKRGFGKLTQQRIPLTDNSIIEQGLGKHGIICVEDLIHEIITVGPHFKEANNFLWPFQLKAPLGGLKKKRNHYVEGGDAGNRENYINELIRRMN
;
A
#
# COMPACT_ATOMS: atom_id res chain seq x y z
N MET A 1 1.52 43.64 56.48
CA MET A 1 0.89 42.76 57.49
C MET A 1 -0.06 41.83 56.75
N THR A 2 0.13 40.50 56.89
CA THR A 2 -0.89 39.43 56.99
C THR A 2 -2.11 39.46 56.07
N CYS A 3 -2.63 38.39 55.47
CA CYS A 3 -2.33 36.97 55.37
C CYS A 3 -3.48 36.38 54.51
N PHE A 4 -3.26 35.20 53.96
CA PHE A 4 -4.26 34.13 53.71
C PHE A 4 -5.15 34.24 52.46
N LEU A 5 -4.89 33.38 51.47
CA LEU A 5 -5.54 32.06 51.23
C LEU A 5 -6.90 32.24 50.52
N ARG A 6 -7.37 31.42 49.58
CA ARG A 6 -6.92 30.26 48.82
C ARG A 6 -8.17 29.94 47.99
N TRP A 7 -8.07 29.89 46.66
CA TRP A 7 -9.19 29.45 45.82
C TRP A 7 -8.77 28.16 45.13
N ASP A 8 -9.42 27.07 45.55
CA ASP A 8 -9.42 25.78 44.87
C ASP A 8 -10.32 25.84 43.63
N PRO A 9 -9.86 25.29 42.50
CA PRO A 9 -10.75 24.56 41.61
C PRO A 9 -10.21 23.15 41.44
N SER A 10 -10.84 22.21 42.14
CA SER A 10 -10.77 20.79 41.85
C SER A 10 -11.48 20.49 40.52
N TRP A 11 -11.00 19.43 39.85
CA TRP A 11 -11.52 18.78 38.63
C TRP A 11 -10.96 19.26 37.29
N HIS A 12 -9.72 18.87 37.00
CA HIS A 12 -9.27 18.52 35.65
C HIS A 12 -8.63 17.13 35.67
N LEU A 13 -9.32 16.16 35.08
CA LEU A 13 -8.78 14.86 34.67
C LEU A 13 -8.54 14.91 33.15
N PRO A 14 -7.37 14.46 32.66
CA PRO A 14 -7.26 13.88 31.32
C PRO A 14 -6.91 12.38 31.36
N CYS A 15 -7.52 11.65 30.44
CA CYS A 15 -7.33 10.23 30.13
C CYS A 15 -5.85 9.85 29.85
N PRO A 16 -5.44 8.61 30.18
CA PRO A 16 -4.11 8.10 29.87
C PRO A 16 -4.01 7.56 28.43
N SER A 17 -2.96 8.00 27.75
CA SER A 17 -2.47 7.50 26.46
C SER A 17 -1.64 6.23 26.65
N ILE A 18 -1.99 5.18 25.91
CA ILE A 18 -1.20 3.96 25.73
C ILE A 18 -0.18 4.22 24.62
N HIS A 19 1.10 4.09 24.92
CA HIS A 19 2.13 3.83 23.93
C HIS A 19 3.12 2.80 24.48
N GLU A 20 3.14 1.66 23.81
CA GLU A 20 4.16 0.62 23.82
C GLU A 20 5.50 1.18 23.34
N GLU A 21 6.54 1.00 24.15
CA GLU A 21 7.94 1.18 23.77
C GLU A 21 8.70 -0.14 23.93
N LEU A 22 9.42 -0.50 22.87
CA LEU A 22 10.70 -1.21 22.87
C LEU A 22 11.50 -0.63 21.67
N PRO A 23 12.83 -0.77 21.54
CA PRO A 23 13.83 -1.40 22.43
C PRO A 23 15.13 -0.56 22.59
N GLY A 24 16.04 -0.92 23.52
CA GLY A 24 17.37 -0.30 23.53
C GLY A 24 18.31 -0.75 24.65
N ASN A 25 19.26 -1.59 24.28
CA ASN A 25 20.46 -2.06 24.99
C ASN A 25 21.04 -1.12 26.08
N CYS A 26 21.51 -1.71 27.19
CA CYS A 26 22.88 -1.48 27.67
C CYS A 26 23.34 -2.62 28.61
N LEU A 27 24.56 -3.04 28.35
CA LEU A 27 25.35 -4.02 29.08
C LEU A 27 25.63 -3.53 30.51
N THR A 28 25.37 -4.35 31.53
CA THR A 28 26.05 -4.25 32.84
C THR A 28 26.22 -5.64 33.43
N GLY A 29 27.49 -6.07 33.59
CA GLY A 29 27.86 -7.31 34.26
C GLY A 29 27.56 -7.29 35.77
N PRO A 30 27.65 -8.45 36.45
CA PRO A 30 27.33 -8.51 37.87
C PRO A 30 28.48 -7.94 38.71
N GLY A 31 28.23 -6.76 39.32
CA GLY A 31 29.05 -6.18 40.36
C GLY A 31 28.86 -6.91 41.70
N LYS A 32 29.98 -7.39 42.25
CA LYS A 32 30.10 -8.11 43.53
C LYS A 32 29.58 -7.27 44.72
N ARG A 33 28.75 -7.84 45.59
CA ARG A 33 28.53 -7.34 46.97
C ARG A 33 29.49 -8.04 47.93
N PRO A 34 30.20 -7.34 48.83
CA PRO A 34 31.06 -8.00 49.81
C PRO A 34 30.24 -8.48 51.02
N ALA A 35 30.36 -9.76 51.35
CA ALA A 35 29.84 -10.33 52.58
C ALA A 35 30.82 -10.09 53.74
N ARG A 36 30.28 -9.71 54.90
CA ARG A 36 31.00 -9.52 56.17
C ARG A 36 31.62 -10.83 56.64
N LEU A 37 32.92 -10.77 56.94
CA LEU A 37 33.67 -11.77 57.71
C LEU A 37 33.34 -11.63 59.19
N HIS A 38 32.77 -12.68 59.82
CA HIS A 38 32.99 -13.01 61.23
C HIS A 38 33.36 -14.49 61.27
N GLY A 39 34.54 -14.79 61.80
CA GLY A 39 35.15 -16.11 61.76
C GLY A 39 34.55 -17.09 62.76
N CYS A 40 34.62 -18.37 62.41
CA CYS A 40 34.84 -19.44 63.38
C CYS A 40 35.64 -20.56 62.71
N SER A 41 36.54 -21.13 63.50
CA SER A 41 37.65 -22.01 63.16
C SER A 41 37.25 -23.43 62.71
N ASN A 42 38.10 -23.96 61.82
CA ASN A 42 38.37 -25.38 61.53
C ASN A 42 37.20 -26.28 61.06
N CYS A 43 37.26 -26.66 59.78
CA CYS A 43 37.22 -28.07 59.38
C CYS A 43 37.74 -28.20 57.94
N SER A 44 38.84 -28.95 57.80
CA SER A 44 39.44 -29.43 56.56
C SER A 44 38.47 -30.28 55.76
N GLY A 45 38.21 -29.89 54.50
CA GLY A 45 37.51 -30.70 53.52
C GLY A 45 37.83 -30.19 52.11
N MET A 46 38.62 -30.98 51.37
CA MET A 46 38.91 -30.76 49.96
C MET A 46 37.61 -30.79 49.16
N GLY A 47 37.17 -29.62 48.67
CA GLY A 47 36.07 -29.55 47.71
C GLY A 47 36.61 -29.72 46.31
N GLU A 48 36.43 -30.90 45.72
CA GLU A 48 36.57 -31.11 44.28
C GLU A 48 35.68 -30.11 43.53
N GLU A 49 36.25 -29.40 42.55
CA GLU A 49 35.48 -28.71 41.53
C GLU A 49 34.68 -29.77 40.76
N VAL A 50 33.38 -29.90 41.09
CA VAL A 50 32.47 -30.70 40.29
C VAL A 50 32.33 -30.01 38.93
N MET A 51 33.13 -30.44 37.93
CA MET A 51 32.83 -30.16 36.54
C MET A 51 31.44 -30.73 36.26
N VAL A 52 30.42 -29.88 36.32
CA VAL A 52 29.05 -30.28 35.98
C VAL A 52 29.07 -30.69 34.52
N ALA A 53 29.05 -32.01 34.28
CA ALA A 53 29.03 -32.57 32.95
C ALA A 53 27.85 -31.95 32.18
N VAL A 54 28.16 -31.27 31.07
CA VAL A 54 27.14 -30.60 30.27
C VAL A 54 26.11 -31.64 29.83
N PRO A 55 24.81 -31.44 30.13
CA PRO A 55 23.80 -32.43 29.78
C PRO A 55 23.74 -32.66 28.27
N GLU A 56 23.59 -33.91 27.83
CA GLU A 56 23.51 -34.26 26.40
C GLU A 56 22.41 -33.48 25.65
N SER A 57 21.33 -33.12 26.34
CA SER A 57 20.23 -32.31 25.78
C SER A 57 20.68 -30.91 25.38
N VAL A 58 21.64 -30.31 26.11
CA VAL A 58 22.21 -28.99 25.82
C VAL A 58 23.11 -29.08 24.59
N LEU A 59 23.94 -30.11 24.48
CA LEU A 59 24.79 -30.34 23.31
C LEU A 59 23.96 -30.59 22.03
N LYS A 60 22.85 -31.35 22.12
CA LYS A 60 21.90 -31.55 21.01
C LYS A 60 21.14 -30.27 20.64
N LYS A 61 20.91 -29.35 21.59
CA LYS A 61 20.30 -28.05 21.33
C LYS A 61 21.29 -27.12 20.60
N GLN A 62 22.54 -27.05 21.05
CA GLN A 62 23.60 -26.25 20.43
C GLN A 62 23.84 -26.67 18.97
N LYS A 63 23.96 -27.98 18.70
CA LYS A 63 24.11 -28.49 17.32
C LYS A 63 22.96 -28.08 16.40
N ARG A 64 21.71 -28.15 16.88
CA ARG A 64 20.53 -27.70 16.10
C ARG A 64 20.52 -26.20 15.85
N GLU A 65 20.95 -25.41 16.84
CA GLU A 65 21.06 -23.95 16.71
C GLU A 65 22.14 -23.57 15.71
N GLU A 66 23.30 -24.23 15.76
CA GLU A 66 24.39 -24.06 14.77
C GLU A 66 23.95 -24.43 13.35
N GLU A 67 23.25 -25.57 13.17
CA GLU A 67 22.68 -25.97 11.88
C GLU A 67 21.66 -24.94 11.36
N TRP A 68 20.78 -24.44 12.24
CA TRP A 68 19.79 -23.43 11.88
C TRP A 68 20.42 -22.08 11.53
N GLU A 69 21.47 -21.68 12.25
CA GLU A 69 22.25 -20.49 11.94
C GLU A 69 22.97 -20.60 10.60
N LEU A 70 23.57 -21.76 10.30
CA LEU A 70 24.24 -22.01 9.03
C LEU A 70 23.21 -21.97 7.88
N ALA A 71 22.06 -22.62 8.04
CA ALA A 71 20.97 -22.58 7.07
C ALA A 71 20.48 -21.14 6.84
N LYS A 72 20.25 -20.37 7.91
CA LYS A 72 19.88 -18.96 7.82
C LYS A 72 20.94 -18.11 7.11
N LYS A 73 22.22 -18.31 7.42
CA LYS A 73 23.33 -17.58 6.76
C LYS A 73 23.34 -17.87 5.26
N GLN A 74 23.13 -19.12 4.86
CA GLN A 74 23.05 -19.53 3.46
C GLN A 74 21.81 -18.93 2.76
N GLU A 75 20.63 -18.98 3.40
CA GLU A 75 19.39 -18.39 2.87
C GLU A 75 19.50 -16.87 2.70
N LEU A 76 20.09 -16.17 3.68
CA LEU A 76 20.33 -14.73 3.60
C LEU A 76 21.30 -14.40 2.46
N ALA A 77 22.37 -15.18 2.28
CA ALA A 77 23.30 -14.98 1.18
C ALA A 77 22.64 -15.21 -0.19
N ALA A 78 21.83 -16.26 -0.32
CA ALA A 78 21.06 -16.54 -1.53
C ALA A 78 20.04 -15.42 -1.83
N THR A 79 19.32 -14.96 -0.82
CA THR A 79 18.33 -13.87 -0.94
C THR A 79 19.00 -12.57 -1.33
N LYS A 80 20.17 -12.24 -0.76
CA LYS A 80 20.94 -11.05 -1.15
C LYS A 80 21.36 -11.09 -2.63
N LYS A 81 21.81 -12.24 -3.12
CA LYS A 81 22.17 -12.42 -4.55
C LYS A 81 20.95 -12.21 -5.45
N LYS A 82 19.83 -12.87 -5.14
CA LYS A 82 18.56 -12.70 -5.86
C LYS A 82 18.07 -11.25 -5.86
N ASN A 83 18.14 -10.58 -4.72
CA ASN A 83 17.72 -9.18 -4.59
C ASN A 83 18.62 -8.24 -5.42
N ALA A 84 19.92 -8.52 -5.51
CA ALA A 84 20.83 -7.73 -6.34
C ALA A 84 20.53 -7.88 -7.83
N GLU A 85 20.22 -9.10 -8.28
CA GLU A 85 19.78 -9.39 -9.65
C GLU A 85 18.42 -8.73 -9.95
N ASN A 86 17.44 -8.93 -9.08
CA ASN A 86 16.11 -8.33 -9.18
C ASN A 86 16.19 -6.79 -9.24
N ARG A 87 17.06 -6.17 -8.45
CA ARG A 87 17.24 -4.70 -8.49
C ARG A 87 17.73 -4.21 -9.86
N LYS A 88 18.65 -4.93 -10.50
CA LYS A 88 19.12 -4.62 -11.86
C LYS A 88 17.98 -4.79 -12.87
N LEU A 89 17.21 -5.87 -12.76
CA LEU A 89 16.06 -6.14 -13.62
C LEU A 89 14.98 -5.05 -13.50
N ILE A 90 14.61 -4.69 -12.27
CA ILE A 90 13.62 -3.63 -11.98
C ILE A 90 14.07 -2.30 -12.57
N PHE A 91 15.35 -1.93 -12.39
CA PHE A 91 15.88 -0.69 -12.95
C PHE A 91 15.81 -0.67 -14.48
N ASN A 92 16.21 -1.77 -15.13
CA ASN A 92 16.17 -1.88 -16.58
C ASN A 92 14.72 -1.83 -17.12
N ARG A 93 13.78 -2.52 -16.47
CA ARG A 93 12.35 -2.48 -16.83
C ARG A 93 11.76 -1.08 -16.66
N ALA A 94 12.03 -0.41 -15.54
CA ALA A 94 11.56 0.95 -15.30
C ALA A 94 12.07 1.93 -16.37
N LYS A 95 13.34 1.79 -16.79
CA LYS A 95 13.91 2.56 -17.90
C LYS A 95 13.21 2.28 -19.23
N GLN A 96 12.91 1.01 -19.51
CA GLN A 96 12.19 0.60 -20.73
C GLN A 96 10.78 1.19 -20.75
N TYR A 97 9.99 1.07 -19.68
CA TYR A 97 8.63 1.63 -19.63
C TYR A 97 8.63 3.15 -19.74
N ALA A 98 9.58 3.84 -19.09
CA ALA A 98 9.70 5.28 -19.21
C ALA A 98 9.93 5.70 -20.67
N LYS A 99 10.85 5.01 -21.36
CA LYS A 99 11.11 5.22 -22.78
C LYS A 99 9.87 4.94 -23.63
N GLU A 100 9.16 3.85 -23.37
CA GLU A 100 7.94 3.47 -24.07
C GLU A 100 6.86 4.56 -23.95
N TYR A 101 6.60 5.08 -22.74
CA TYR A 101 5.61 6.13 -22.53
C TYR A 101 5.98 7.45 -23.24
N GLU A 102 7.27 7.81 -23.24
CA GLU A 102 7.75 8.98 -23.97
C GLU A 102 7.59 8.82 -25.49
N GLU A 103 7.92 7.64 -26.02
CA GLU A 103 7.77 7.31 -27.43
C GLU A 103 6.30 7.31 -27.85
N GLN A 104 5.41 6.69 -27.07
CA GLN A 104 3.96 6.74 -27.30
C GLN A 104 3.44 8.18 -27.33
N GLY A 105 3.88 9.03 -26.39
CA GLY A 105 3.51 10.44 -26.37
C GLY A 105 3.98 11.20 -27.62
N LYS A 106 5.23 10.98 -28.05
CA LYS A 106 5.78 11.59 -29.26
C LYS A 106 5.06 11.10 -30.53
N GLN A 107 4.80 9.80 -30.63
CA GLN A 107 4.09 9.18 -31.74
C GLN A 107 2.67 9.74 -31.89
N LEU A 108 1.92 9.88 -30.80
CA LEU A 108 0.58 10.47 -30.84
C LEU A 108 0.60 11.91 -31.38
N VAL A 109 1.60 12.71 -30.99
CA VAL A 109 1.76 14.08 -31.49
C VAL A 109 2.16 14.10 -32.97
N GLN A 110 3.05 13.21 -33.40
CA GLN A 110 3.45 13.06 -34.80
C GLN A 110 2.26 12.69 -35.69
N LEU A 111 1.50 11.66 -35.31
CA LEU A 111 0.30 11.22 -36.05
C LEU A 111 -0.74 12.35 -36.19
N LYS A 112 -0.96 13.13 -35.11
CA LYS A 112 -1.84 14.31 -35.16
C LYS A 112 -1.35 15.38 -36.12
N ARG A 113 -0.04 15.59 -36.24
CA ARG A 113 0.54 16.55 -37.19
C ARG A 113 0.47 16.05 -38.63
N GLU A 114 0.80 14.79 -38.87
CA GLU A 114 0.72 14.17 -40.20
C GLU A 114 -0.71 14.16 -40.75
N ALA A 115 -1.70 13.84 -39.90
CA ALA A 115 -3.10 13.90 -40.29
C ALA A 115 -3.49 15.32 -40.73
N ARG A 116 -3.09 16.34 -39.95
CA ARG A 116 -3.34 17.75 -40.29
C ARG A 116 -2.66 18.16 -41.60
N LEU A 117 -1.42 17.73 -41.84
CA LEU A 117 -0.69 18.01 -43.08
C LEU A 117 -1.37 17.40 -44.31
N LYS A 118 -1.95 16.20 -44.17
CA LYS A 118 -2.74 15.53 -45.22
C LYS A 118 -4.15 16.13 -45.39
N GLY A 119 -4.53 17.13 -44.58
CA GLY A 119 -5.87 17.72 -44.59
C GLY A 119 -6.94 16.88 -43.88
N GLY A 120 -6.56 15.83 -43.13
CA GLY A 120 -7.45 14.97 -42.36
C GLY A 120 -7.39 15.21 -40.85
N PHE A 121 -8.20 14.46 -40.11
CA PHE A 121 -8.23 14.49 -38.64
C PHE A 121 -7.80 13.14 -38.07
N TYR A 122 -6.94 13.18 -37.04
CA TYR A 122 -6.59 11.98 -36.29
C TYR A 122 -7.63 11.74 -35.19
N VAL A 123 -8.26 10.56 -35.23
CA VAL A 123 -9.20 10.12 -34.19
C VAL A 123 -8.42 9.33 -33.15
N ASP A 124 -8.44 9.80 -31.90
CA ASP A 124 -7.78 9.12 -30.79
C ASP A 124 -8.48 7.77 -30.50
N PRO A 125 -7.73 6.71 -30.18
CA PRO A 125 -8.31 5.43 -29.82
C PRO A 125 -9.12 5.51 -28.53
N GLU A 126 -10.21 4.75 -28.45
CA GLU A 126 -11.01 4.67 -27.23
C GLU A 126 -10.18 4.17 -26.03
N ALA A 127 -10.37 4.80 -24.88
CA ALA A 127 -9.63 4.47 -23.68
C ALA A 127 -10.07 3.10 -23.10
N LYS A 128 -9.09 2.28 -22.75
CA LYS A 128 -9.30 0.92 -22.23
C LYS A 128 -9.48 0.85 -20.72
N LEU A 129 -9.09 1.90 -19.99
CA LEU A 129 -9.05 1.97 -18.53
C LEU A 129 -9.96 3.09 -18.02
N LEU A 130 -10.76 2.78 -17.00
CA LEU A 130 -11.55 3.74 -16.23
C LEU A 130 -11.09 3.77 -14.78
N PHE A 131 -11.16 4.95 -14.17
CA PHE A 131 -11.12 5.09 -12.72
C PHE A 131 -12.47 5.58 -12.22
N ILE A 132 -13.06 4.85 -11.28
CA ILE A 132 -14.39 5.12 -10.76
C ILE A 132 -14.28 5.50 -9.30
N ILE A 133 -14.92 6.60 -8.92
CA ILE A 133 -14.99 7.11 -7.55
C ILE A 133 -16.45 7.17 -7.13
N ARG A 134 -16.76 6.68 -5.93
CA ARG A 134 -18.09 6.83 -5.35
C ARG A 134 -18.28 8.21 -4.73
N ILE A 135 -19.30 8.96 -5.16
CA ILE A 135 -19.56 10.33 -4.67
C ILE A 135 -20.77 10.44 -3.74
N ARG A 136 -21.73 9.50 -3.81
CA ARG A 136 -22.94 9.49 -2.98
C ARG A 136 -22.94 8.35 -1.96
N GLY A 137 -23.59 8.61 -0.82
CA GLY A 137 -23.75 7.65 0.30
C GLY A 137 -24.68 6.47 -0.02
N ILE A 138 -25.03 5.68 1.01
CA ILE A 138 -25.90 4.49 0.87
C ILE A 138 -27.40 4.78 1.01
N ASN A 139 -27.76 5.97 1.49
CA ASN A 139 -29.14 6.29 1.84
C ASN A 139 -30.00 6.50 0.58
N ALA A 140 -31.24 6.01 0.62
CA ALA A 140 -32.22 6.11 -0.47
C ALA A 140 -31.68 5.60 -1.82
N MET A 141 -31.20 4.34 -1.85
CA MET A 141 -30.75 3.67 -3.07
C MET A 141 -31.58 2.42 -3.34
N HIS A 142 -31.93 2.20 -4.61
CA HIS A 142 -32.56 0.96 -5.03
C HIS A 142 -31.62 -0.25 -4.79
N PRO A 143 -32.11 -1.40 -4.31
CA PRO A 143 -31.27 -2.56 -3.98
C PRO A 143 -30.41 -3.05 -5.14
N LYS A 144 -30.91 -3.04 -6.39
CA LYS A 144 -30.11 -3.41 -7.58
C LYS A 144 -28.87 -2.53 -7.74
N THR A 145 -28.99 -1.23 -7.55
CA THR A 145 -27.88 -0.27 -7.63
C THR A 145 -26.87 -0.52 -6.51
N ARG A 146 -27.34 -0.82 -5.29
CA ARG A 146 -26.50 -1.19 -4.16
C ARG A 146 -25.68 -2.45 -4.46
N SER A 147 -26.29 -3.48 -5.05
CA SER A 147 -25.59 -4.71 -5.45
C SER A 147 -24.51 -4.42 -6.50
N ILE A 148 -24.78 -3.57 -7.50
CA ILE A 148 -23.79 -3.20 -8.53
C ILE A 148 -22.58 -2.48 -7.90
N LEU A 149 -22.81 -1.53 -6.98
CA LEU A 149 -21.71 -0.85 -6.28
C LEU A 149 -20.88 -1.81 -5.42
N GLN A 150 -21.51 -2.83 -4.83
CA GLN A 150 -20.81 -3.87 -4.07
C GLN A 150 -19.94 -4.74 -4.98
N LEU A 151 -20.44 -5.13 -6.18
CA LEU A 151 -19.66 -5.86 -7.19
C LEU A 151 -18.43 -5.07 -7.64
N LEU A 152 -18.57 -3.76 -7.83
CA LEU A 152 -17.46 -2.86 -8.17
C LEU A 152 -16.51 -2.57 -6.98
N ARG A 153 -16.79 -3.12 -5.79
CA ARG A 153 -16.04 -2.90 -4.54
C ARG A 153 -16.14 -1.46 -3.97
N LEU A 154 -17.13 -0.68 -4.40
CA LEU A 154 -17.38 0.71 -3.98
C LEU A 154 -18.29 0.77 -2.75
N ARG A 155 -17.81 0.31 -1.60
CA ARG A 155 -18.60 0.18 -0.36
C ARG A 155 -18.81 1.51 0.39
N GLN A 156 -17.77 2.35 0.45
CA GLN A 156 -17.79 3.63 1.16
C GLN A 156 -17.76 4.81 0.18
N ILE A 157 -18.13 5.99 0.65
CA ILE A 157 -17.94 7.24 -0.12
C ILE A 157 -16.45 7.47 -0.34
N PHE A 158 -16.11 8.05 -1.49
CA PHE A 158 -14.74 8.32 -1.93
C PHE A 158 -13.83 7.09 -2.03
N ASN A 159 -14.43 5.89 -2.12
CA ASN A 159 -13.68 4.73 -2.60
C ASN A 159 -13.43 4.86 -4.10
N GLY A 160 -12.22 4.53 -4.52
CA GLY A 160 -11.77 4.51 -5.90
C GLY A 160 -11.36 3.11 -6.35
N VAL A 161 -11.73 2.71 -7.56
CA VAL A 161 -11.34 1.41 -8.15
C VAL A 161 -11.05 1.58 -9.64
N PHE A 162 -10.02 0.88 -10.15
CA PHE A 162 -9.76 0.76 -11.58
C PHE A 162 -10.70 -0.25 -12.23
N LEU A 163 -11.20 0.04 -13.43
CA LEU A 163 -12.06 -0.86 -14.19
C LEU A 163 -11.61 -0.92 -15.64
N LYS A 164 -11.54 -2.14 -16.18
CA LYS A 164 -11.33 -2.37 -17.62
C LYS A 164 -12.61 -2.04 -18.37
N VAL A 165 -12.49 -1.33 -19.47
CA VAL A 165 -13.63 -0.97 -20.33
C VAL A 165 -14.07 -2.19 -21.12
N ASN A 166 -15.33 -2.57 -20.93
CA ASN A 166 -16.06 -3.55 -21.71
C ASN A 166 -17.50 -3.03 -21.91
N LYS A 167 -18.18 -3.45 -22.97
CA LYS A 167 -19.59 -3.09 -23.22
C LYS A 167 -20.48 -3.43 -22.02
N ALA A 168 -20.24 -4.58 -21.37
CA ALA A 168 -20.95 -4.98 -20.17
C ALA A 168 -20.69 -4.03 -18.98
N THR A 169 -19.45 -3.59 -18.77
CA THR A 169 -19.12 -2.71 -17.64
C THR A 169 -19.68 -1.31 -17.84
N VAL A 170 -19.70 -0.81 -19.08
CA VAL A 170 -20.31 0.48 -19.42
C VAL A 170 -21.82 0.45 -19.15
N ASN A 171 -22.51 -0.62 -19.55
CA ASN A 171 -23.94 -0.81 -19.24
C ASN A 171 -24.22 -0.89 -17.73
N MET A 172 -23.32 -1.52 -16.97
CA MET A 172 -23.42 -1.50 -15.50
C MET A 172 -23.20 -0.10 -14.93
N LEU A 173 -22.26 0.67 -15.48
CA LEU A 173 -21.98 2.05 -15.06
C LEU A 173 -23.17 2.98 -15.30
N HIS A 174 -23.88 2.87 -16.42
CA HIS A 174 -25.08 3.66 -16.68
C HIS A 174 -26.15 3.50 -15.60
N ARG A 175 -26.27 2.31 -14.99
CA ARG A 175 -27.23 2.07 -13.89
C ARG A 175 -26.83 2.70 -12.55
N VAL A 176 -25.53 2.96 -12.35
CA VAL A 176 -24.99 3.55 -11.11
C VAL A 176 -24.48 4.98 -11.29
N GLU A 177 -24.58 5.52 -12.51
CA GLU A 177 -24.12 6.83 -12.95
C GLU A 177 -24.42 7.97 -11.98
N PRO A 178 -25.63 8.12 -11.41
CA PRO A 178 -25.92 9.21 -10.47
C PRO A 178 -25.20 9.10 -9.11
N TYR A 179 -24.56 7.96 -8.80
CA TYR A 179 -23.89 7.70 -7.52
C TYR A 179 -22.37 7.69 -7.61
N VAL A 180 -21.84 7.56 -8.83
CA VAL A 180 -20.41 7.46 -9.10
C VAL A 180 -19.99 8.58 -10.03
N THR A 181 -18.70 8.86 -10.02
CA THR A 181 -18.06 9.62 -11.09
C THR A 181 -16.92 8.81 -11.63
N PHE A 182 -16.73 8.85 -12.95
CA PHE A 182 -15.68 8.08 -13.59
C PHE A 182 -15.08 8.83 -14.77
N GLY A 183 -13.91 8.39 -15.20
CA GLY A 183 -13.22 8.94 -16.35
C GLY A 183 -11.91 8.20 -16.62
N TYR A 184 -11.10 8.77 -17.50
CA TYR A 184 -9.86 8.18 -17.98
C TYR A 184 -8.66 8.70 -17.16
N PRO A 185 -8.03 7.86 -16.33
CA PRO A 185 -6.89 8.29 -15.55
C PRO A 185 -5.63 8.39 -16.42
N ASN A 186 -4.83 9.42 -16.18
CA ASN A 186 -3.53 9.61 -16.80
C ASN A 186 -2.44 8.85 -16.03
N LEU A 187 -1.30 8.55 -16.66
CA LEU A 187 -0.16 7.84 -16.06
C LEU A 187 0.26 8.46 -14.72
N LYS A 188 0.35 9.80 -14.67
CA LYS A 188 0.68 10.54 -13.44
C LYS A 188 -0.32 10.27 -12.31
N SER A 189 -1.62 10.28 -12.62
CA SER A 189 -2.68 10.06 -11.63
C SER A 189 -2.66 8.63 -11.10
N VAL A 190 -2.46 7.64 -11.98
CA VAL A 190 -2.34 6.22 -11.59
C VAL A 190 -1.12 6.02 -10.69
N ARG A 191 0.03 6.58 -11.08
CA ARG A 191 1.27 6.53 -10.31
C ARG A 191 1.08 7.12 -8.92
N GLU A 192 0.51 8.32 -8.82
CA GLU A 192 0.27 8.96 -7.52
C GLU A 192 -0.71 8.17 -6.64
N LEU A 193 -1.77 7.60 -7.22
CA LEU A 193 -2.74 6.78 -6.48
C LEU A 193 -2.07 5.54 -5.87
N ILE A 194 -1.28 4.82 -6.66
CA ILE A 194 -0.60 3.60 -6.21
C ILE A 194 0.48 3.93 -5.18
N TYR A 195 1.30 4.97 -5.40
CA TYR A 195 2.35 5.33 -4.45
C TYR A 195 1.82 5.92 -3.14
N LYS A 196 0.80 6.79 -3.18
CA LYS A 196 0.32 7.49 -1.96
C LYS A 196 -0.75 6.71 -1.20
N ARG A 197 -1.58 5.94 -1.91
CA ARG A 197 -2.80 5.33 -1.37
C ARG A 197 -2.93 3.85 -1.72
N GLY A 198 -1.90 3.24 -2.31
CA GLY A 198 -1.89 1.83 -2.68
C GLY A 198 -1.80 0.94 -1.45
N PHE A 199 -2.76 0.02 -1.35
CA PHE A 199 -2.72 -1.10 -0.41
C PHE A 199 -2.88 -2.39 -1.21
N GLY A 200 -2.06 -3.39 -0.89
CA GLY A 200 -2.19 -4.74 -1.39
C GLY A 200 -3.12 -5.57 -0.52
N LYS A 201 -3.80 -6.53 -1.14
CA LYS A 201 -4.59 -7.57 -0.50
C LYS A 201 -3.77 -8.86 -0.48
N LEU A 202 -3.12 -9.14 0.65
CA LEU A 202 -2.40 -10.39 0.90
C LEU A 202 -3.12 -11.18 1.98
N THR A 203 -3.41 -12.45 1.73
CA THR A 203 -4.09 -13.33 2.72
C THR A 203 -5.36 -12.68 3.30
N GLN A 204 -6.10 -11.96 2.45
CA GLN A 204 -7.29 -11.15 2.80
C GLN A 204 -7.05 -9.96 3.75
N GLN A 205 -5.81 -9.71 4.18
CA GLN A 205 -5.42 -8.56 4.96
C GLN A 205 -5.06 -7.38 4.04
N ARG A 206 -5.25 -6.17 4.57
CA ARG A 206 -4.91 -4.91 3.89
C ARG A 206 -3.52 -4.47 4.35
N ILE A 207 -2.54 -4.51 3.45
CA ILE A 207 -1.15 -4.19 3.74
C ILE A 207 -0.70 -3.01 2.87
N PRO A 208 -0.05 -1.97 3.42
CA PRO A 208 0.47 -0.86 2.63
C PRO A 208 1.58 -1.33 1.67
N LEU A 209 1.66 -0.74 0.48
CA LEU A 209 2.71 -1.06 -0.50
C LEU A 209 4.01 -0.30 -0.18
N THR A 210 4.73 -0.72 0.86
CA THR A 210 6.04 -0.14 1.24
C THR A 210 7.20 -0.74 0.44
N ASP A 211 7.17 -2.07 0.27
CA ASP A 211 8.27 -2.84 -0.29
C ASP A 211 7.81 -3.68 -1.50
N ASN A 212 8.71 -3.83 -2.49
CA ASN A 212 8.44 -4.65 -3.67
C ASN A 212 8.20 -6.13 -3.33
N SER A 213 8.72 -6.62 -2.20
CA SER A 213 8.50 -7.99 -1.73
C SER A 213 7.01 -8.32 -1.54
N ILE A 214 6.20 -7.33 -1.16
CA ILE A 214 4.74 -7.47 -0.97
C ILE A 214 4.06 -7.76 -2.32
N ILE A 215 4.54 -7.10 -3.38
CA ILE A 215 4.02 -7.27 -4.74
C ILE A 215 4.48 -8.61 -5.31
N GLU A 216 5.76 -8.94 -5.15
CA GLU A 216 6.33 -10.21 -5.61
C GLU A 216 5.62 -11.42 -4.97
N GLN A 217 5.30 -11.36 -3.68
CA GLN A 217 4.52 -12.41 -3.00
C GLN A 217 3.12 -12.58 -3.58
N GLY A 218 2.44 -11.49 -3.92
CA GLY A 218 1.05 -11.52 -4.41
C GLY A 218 0.92 -11.81 -5.90
N LEU A 219 1.82 -11.25 -6.71
CA LEU A 219 1.72 -11.21 -8.17
C LEU A 219 2.95 -11.77 -8.90
N GLY A 220 3.96 -12.27 -8.19
CA GLY A 220 5.18 -12.81 -8.79
C GLY A 220 4.92 -13.96 -9.76
N LYS A 221 3.82 -14.71 -9.59
CA LYS A 221 3.36 -15.75 -10.53
C LYS A 221 3.03 -15.21 -11.93
N HIS A 222 2.65 -13.94 -12.01
CA HIS A 222 2.26 -13.24 -13.24
C HIS A 222 3.40 -12.37 -13.81
N GLY A 223 4.62 -12.48 -13.26
CA GLY A 223 5.79 -11.72 -13.70
C GLY A 223 5.84 -10.26 -13.24
N ILE A 224 4.91 -9.86 -12.36
CA ILE A 224 4.84 -8.52 -11.76
C ILE A 224 5.64 -8.54 -10.46
N ILE A 225 6.80 -7.88 -10.47
CA ILE A 225 7.76 -7.95 -9.35
C ILE A 225 7.77 -6.63 -8.56
N CYS A 226 7.61 -5.50 -9.24
CA CYS A 226 7.72 -4.18 -8.64
C CYS A 226 6.46 -3.32 -8.80
N VAL A 227 6.44 -2.18 -8.10
CA VAL A 227 5.36 -1.18 -8.22
C VAL A 227 5.26 -0.64 -9.65
N GLU A 228 6.38 -0.45 -10.35
CA GLU A 228 6.39 0.10 -11.71
C GLU A 228 5.82 -0.90 -12.73
N ASP A 229 6.08 -2.21 -12.57
CA ASP A 229 5.44 -3.28 -13.34
C ASP A 229 3.91 -3.27 -13.08
N LEU A 230 3.49 -3.09 -11.83
CA LEU A 230 2.08 -3.00 -11.47
C LEU A 230 1.38 -1.79 -12.11
N ILE A 231 2.03 -0.62 -12.09
CA ILE A 231 1.52 0.60 -12.75
C ILE A 231 1.40 0.36 -14.26
N HIS A 232 2.41 -0.25 -14.87
CA HIS A 232 2.43 -0.55 -16.31
C HIS A 232 1.28 -1.49 -16.69
N GLU A 233 1.10 -2.58 -15.97
CA GLU A 233 0.01 -3.54 -16.23
C GLU A 233 -1.38 -2.90 -16.12
N ILE A 234 -1.56 -1.98 -15.15
CA ILE A 234 -2.82 -1.26 -14.97
C ILE A 234 -3.09 -0.28 -16.10
N ILE A 235 -2.10 0.54 -16.51
CA ILE A 235 -2.30 1.59 -17.52
C ILE A 235 -2.48 1.02 -18.93
N THR A 236 -1.69 -0.01 -19.29
CA THR A 236 -1.79 -0.65 -20.61
C THR A 236 -2.95 -1.63 -20.70
N VAL A 237 -3.52 -2.02 -19.55
CA VAL A 237 -4.57 -3.03 -19.42
C VAL A 237 -4.10 -4.36 -20.02
N GLY A 238 -2.98 -4.85 -19.48
CA GLY A 238 -2.33 -6.08 -19.91
C GLY A 238 -3.13 -7.37 -19.64
N PRO A 239 -2.55 -8.53 -19.93
CA PRO A 239 -3.23 -9.83 -19.81
C PRO A 239 -3.60 -10.18 -18.36
N HIS A 240 -2.84 -9.70 -17.37
CA HIS A 240 -3.01 -9.98 -15.94
C HIS A 240 -3.61 -8.79 -15.17
N PHE A 241 -4.30 -7.90 -15.88
CA PHE A 241 -4.98 -6.74 -15.30
C PHE A 241 -5.98 -7.12 -14.19
N LYS A 242 -6.69 -8.24 -14.35
CA LYS A 242 -7.73 -8.66 -13.39
C LYS A 242 -7.11 -9.04 -12.06
N GLU A 243 -6.01 -9.76 -12.09
CA GLU A 243 -5.24 -10.22 -10.95
C GLU A 243 -4.59 -9.03 -10.24
N ALA A 244 -3.94 -8.13 -11.00
CA ALA A 244 -3.36 -6.88 -10.51
C ALA A 244 -4.40 -5.98 -9.82
N ASN A 245 -5.56 -5.77 -10.44
CA ASN A 245 -6.62 -4.94 -9.88
C ASN A 245 -7.31 -5.59 -8.66
N ASN A 246 -7.39 -6.93 -8.61
CA ASN A 246 -7.94 -7.63 -7.45
C ASN A 246 -6.96 -7.64 -6.26
N PHE A 247 -5.65 -7.68 -6.54
CA PHE A 247 -4.59 -7.47 -5.54
C PHE A 247 -4.68 -6.08 -4.92
N LEU A 248 -4.93 -5.03 -5.72
CA LEU A 248 -5.16 -3.70 -5.19
C LEU A 248 -6.46 -3.65 -4.35
N TRP A 249 -6.33 -3.22 -3.10
CA TRP A 249 -7.46 -2.86 -2.27
C TRP A 249 -8.13 -1.59 -2.82
N PRO A 250 -9.47 -1.43 -2.75
CA PRO A 250 -10.12 -0.18 -3.15
C PRO A 250 -9.46 1.04 -2.50
N PHE A 251 -9.09 2.02 -3.31
CA PHE A 251 -8.41 3.23 -2.84
C PHE A 251 -9.34 4.02 -1.93
N GLN A 252 -8.89 4.33 -0.73
CA GLN A 252 -9.59 5.25 0.17
C GLN A 252 -9.08 6.67 -0.10
N LEU A 253 -9.88 7.45 -0.82
CA LEU A 253 -9.53 8.82 -1.18
C LEU A 253 -10.01 9.80 -0.10
N LYS A 254 -9.33 10.95 0.02
CA LYS A 254 -9.80 12.04 0.88
C LYS A 254 -10.94 12.79 0.19
N ALA A 255 -11.73 13.53 0.98
CA ALA A 255 -12.65 14.50 0.39
C ALA A 255 -11.87 15.51 -0.48
N PRO A 256 -12.41 15.90 -1.65
CA PRO A 256 -11.70 16.78 -2.57
C PRO A 256 -11.48 18.16 -1.95
N LEU A 257 -10.26 18.68 -2.06
CA LEU A 257 -9.95 20.06 -1.76
C LEU A 257 -10.82 21.00 -2.61
N GLY A 258 -11.47 21.97 -1.98
CA GLY A 258 -12.46 22.84 -2.64
C GLY A 258 -13.85 22.21 -2.85
N GLY A 259 -14.08 20.99 -2.37
CA GLY A 259 -15.39 20.34 -2.39
C GLY A 259 -15.85 19.86 -3.77
N LEU A 260 -17.10 19.38 -3.78
CA LEU A 260 -17.85 18.99 -4.98
C LEU A 260 -18.85 20.10 -5.31
N LYS A 261 -19.09 20.36 -6.60
CA LYS A 261 -20.03 21.38 -7.09
C LYS A 261 -21.46 20.99 -6.75
N LYS A 262 -21.97 19.93 -7.40
CA LYS A 262 -23.33 19.39 -7.18
C LYS A 262 -23.32 17.87 -7.35
N LYS A 263 -23.51 17.14 -6.25
CA LYS A 263 -23.44 15.66 -6.22
C LYS A 263 -24.56 14.94 -6.97
N ARG A 264 -25.70 15.60 -7.19
CA ARG A 264 -26.91 14.98 -7.77
C ARG A 264 -26.99 15.11 -9.29
N ASN A 265 -26.42 16.19 -9.84
CA ASN A 265 -26.50 16.51 -11.26
C ASN A 265 -25.38 15.81 -12.02
N HIS A 266 -25.64 15.54 -13.30
CA HIS A 266 -24.63 14.98 -14.19
C HIS A 266 -23.53 16.01 -14.48
N TYR A 267 -22.32 15.55 -14.83
CA TYR A 267 -21.18 16.43 -15.09
C TYR A 267 -21.45 17.45 -16.21
N VAL A 268 -22.17 17.03 -17.26
CA VAL A 268 -22.58 17.89 -18.40
C VAL A 268 -23.48 19.05 -17.95
N GLU A 269 -24.28 18.86 -16.90
CA GLU A 269 -25.15 19.88 -16.30
C GLU A 269 -24.43 20.76 -15.26
N GLY A 270 -23.09 20.67 -15.19
CA GLY A 270 -22.27 21.35 -14.19
C GLY A 270 -22.24 20.65 -12.82
N GLY A 271 -22.68 19.39 -12.74
CA GLY A 271 -22.59 18.55 -11.56
C GLY A 271 -21.27 17.76 -11.46
N ASP A 272 -21.30 16.70 -10.66
CA ASP A 272 -20.15 15.81 -10.43
C ASP A 272 -20.43 14.34 -10.74
N ALA A 273 -21.68 13.95 -11.02
CA ALA A 273 -22.02 12.56 -11.32
C ALA A 273 -21.70 12.19 -12.78
N GLY A 274 -21.44 10.90 -13.01
CA GLY A 274 -21.24 10.34 -14.35
C GLY A 274 -19.84 10.53 -14.93
N ASN A 275 -19.77 10.46 -16.27
CA ASN A 275 -18.51 10.49 -17.01
C ASN A 275 -17.97 11.92 -17.15
N ARG A 276 -16.72 12.12 -16.75
CA ARG A 276 -16.00 13.40 -16.92
C ARG A 276 -14.71 13.27 -17.73
N GLU A 277 -14.53 12.15 -18.41
CA GLU A 277 -13.39 11.87 -19.29
C GLU A 277 -12.04 12.20 -18.62
N ASN A 278 -11.30 13.17 -19.16
CA ASN A 278 -9.98 13.58 -18.68
C ASN A 278 -10.01 14.44 -17.40
N TYR A 279 -11.13 15.10 -17.09
CA TYR A 279 -11.27 15.95 -15.90
C TYR A 279 -11.32 15.15 -14.58
N ILE A 280 -11.37 13.82 -14.66
CA ILE A 280 -11.17 12.95 -13.49
C ILE A 280 -9.79 13.13 -12.87
N ASN A 281 -8.79 13.46 -13.69
CA ASN A 281 -7.42 13.63 -13.23
C ASN A 281 -7.28 14.81 -12.28
N GLU A 282 -8.01 15.90 -12.55
CA GLU A 282 -8.06 17.06 -11.65
C GLU A 282 -8.76 16.71 -10.34
N LEU A 283 -9.86 15.94 -10.38
CA LEU A 283 -10.53 15.49 -9.17
C LEU A 283 -9.61 14.59 -8.33
N ILE A 284 -8.95 13.61 -8.95
CA ILE A 284 -8.02 12.70 -8.27
C ILE A 284 -6.92 13.51 -7.57
N ARG A 285 -6.32 14.49 -8.24
CA ARG A 285 -5.29 15.36 -7.64
C ARG A 285 -5.80 16.12 -6.41
N ARG A 286 -7.05 16.58 -6.42
CA ARG A 286 -7.68 17.25 -5.27
C ARG A 286 -8.01 16.30 -4.11
N MET A 287 -8.10 15.00 -4.37
CA MET A 287 -8.41 13.97 -3.38
C MET A 287 -7.17 13.21 -2.87
N ASN A 288 -6.01 13.48 -3.47
CA ASN A 288 -4.73 12.85 -3.13
C ASN A 288 -4.15 13.33 -1.80
#